data_AF-M0M1V9-F1
#
_entry.id   AF-M0M1V9-F1
#
_cell.length_a   1.000
_cell.length_b   1.000
_cell.length_c   1.000
_cell.angle_alpha   90.00
_cell.angle_beta   90.00
_cell.angle_gamma   90.00
#
_symmetry.space_group_name_H-M   'P 1'
#
loop_
_entity.id
_entity.type
_entity.pdbx_description
1 polymer ?
#
loop_
_entity_poly.entity_id
_entity_poly.type
_entity_poly.pdbx_seq_one_letter_code
_entity_poly.pdbx_strand_id
1 'polypeptide(L)' 'MPDHYCPDCDVEMEATTATAEGVGDLYIETEREDGILKRLGVESQTPLTALLCPECGLTRFYADIPE' A
#
# COMPACT_ATOMS: atom_id res chain seq x y z
N MET A 1 0.78 -14.83 -5.32
CA MET A 1 0.41 -13.40 -5.19
C MET A 1 -1.09 -13.34 -5.35
N PRO A 2 -1.86 -12.83 -4.38
CA PRO A 2 -3.29 -12.72 -4.56
C PRO A 2 -3.54 -11.76 -5.72
N ASP A 3 -4.32 -12.21 -6.71
CA ASP A 3 -4.75 -11.37 -7.83
C ASP A 3 -5.52 -10.17 -7.28
N HIS A 4 -4.93 -8.99 -7.36
CA HIS A 4 -5.49 -7.77 -6.79
C HIS A 4 -6.54 -7.19 -7.74
N TYR A 5 -7.78 -7.63 -7.61
CA TYR A 5 -8.91 -7.10 -8.37
C TYR A 5 -9.49 -5.82 -7.76
N CYS A 6 -9.93 -4.92 -8.64
CA CYS A 6 -10.74 -3.76 -8.27
C CYS A 6 -12.11 -4.24 -7.76
N PRO A 7 -12.55 -3.86 -6.55
CA PRO A 7 -13.83 -4.30 -6.00
C PRO A 7 -15.04 -3.70 -6.73
N ASP A 8 -14.85 -2.60 -7.46
CA ASP A 8 -15.91 -1.85 -8.11
C ASP A 8 -16.06 -2.23 -9.60
N CYS A 9 -14.95 -2.60 -10.25
CA CYS A 9 -14.89 -2.91 -11.68
C CYS A 9 -14.67 -4.39 -11.99
N ASP A 10 -14.23 -5.19 -11.00
CA ASP A 10 -13.86 -6.61 -11.16
C ASP A 10 -12.75 -6.85 -12.21
N VAL A 11 -11.86 -5.87 -12.38
CA VAL A 11 -10.68 -5.94 -13.27
C VAL A 11 -9.38 -6.00 -12.47
N GLU A 12 -8.33 -6.56 -13.07
CA GLU A 12 -6.99 -6.59 -12.49
C GLU A 12 -6.47 -5.16 -12.29
N MET A 13 -5.92 -4.86 -11.11
CA MET A 13 -5.31 -3.56 -10.84
C MET A 13 -3.84 -3.56 -11.27
N GLU A 14 -3.37 -2.42 -11.77
CA GLU A 14 -1.99 -2.25 -12.24
C GLU A 14 -1.10 -1.63 -11.17
N ALA A 15 0.16 -2.05 -11.09
CA ALA A 15 1.14 -1.44 -10.21
C ALA A 15 1.46 0.00 -10.65
N THR A 16 1.51 0.91 -9.69
CA THR A 16 1.84 2.32 -9.94
C THR A 16 2.73 2.90 -8.85
N THR A 17 3.30 4.07 -9.11
CA THR A 17 4.05 4.84 -8.12
C THR A 17 3.20 6.02 -7.68
N ALA A 18 2.88 6.09 -6.40
CA ALA A 18 2.33 7.31 -5.82
C ALA A 18 3.47 8.21 -5.35
N THR A 19 3.40 9.48 -5.74
CA THR A 19 4.39 10.50 -5.37
C THR A 19 3.69 11.65 -4.66
N ALA A 20 4.38 12.28 -3.72
CA ALA A 20 3.94 13.53 -3.11
C ALA A 20 4.99 14.61 -3.41
N GLU A 21 4.56 15.78 -3.88
CA GLU A 21 5.48 16.85 -4.25
C GLU A 21 6.34 17.27 -3.04
N GLY A 22 7.67 17.25 -3.22
CA GLY A 22 8.62 17.64 -2.17
C GLY A 22 8.91 16.57 -1.10
N VAL A 23 8.29 15.38 -1.20
CA VAL A 23 8.53 14.23 -0.32
C VAL A 23 9.01 13.05 -1.17
N GLY A 24 9.95 12.24 -0.66
CA GLY A 24 10.40 11.01 -1.31
C GLY A 24 9.34 9.90 -1.28
N ASP A 25 9.76 8.65 -1.09
CA ASP A 25 8.85 7.51 -1.02
C ASP A 25 7.76 7.68 0.06
N LEU A 26 6.53 7.28 -0.26
CA LEU A 26 5.40 7.26 0.67
C LEU A 26 5.51 6.05 1.62
N TYR A 27 5.44 6.31 2.93
CA TYR A 27 5.45 5.29 3.97
C TYR A 27 4.26 5.47 4.92
N ILE A 28 3.85 4.39 5.60
CA ILE A 28 2.88 4.46 6.69
C ILE A 28 3.62 4.85 7.97
N GLU A 29 3.17 5.92 8.63
CA GLU A 29 3.58 6.21 10.00
C GLU A 29 2.66 5.50 11.00
N THR A 30 3.23 4.66 11.86
CA THR A 30 2.52 3.97 12.95
C THR A 30 3.05 4.43 14.31
N GLU A 31 2.24 4.30 15.36
CA GLU A 31 2.72 4.50 16.73
C GLU A 31 3.87 3.53 17.07
N ARG A 32 4.90 4.03 17.76
CA ARG A 32 6.21 3.37 17.90
C ARG A 32 6.28 2.23 18.93
N GLU A 33 5.29 2.12 19.81
CA GLU A 33 5.37 1.26 21.00
C GLU A 33 4.36 0.10 20.95
N ASP A 34 4.88 -1.14 20.89
CA ASP A 34 4.24 -2.46 21.11
C ASP A 34 2.85 -2.77 20.53
N GLY A 35 2.36 -1.95 19.60
CA GLY A 35 1.08 -2.11 18.92
C GLY A 35 1.01 -3.34 18.01
N ILE A 36 -0.20 -3.77 17.70
CA ILE A 36 -0.46 -4.95 16.85
C ILE A 36 0.20 -4.85 15.48
N LEU A 37 0.29 -3.65 14.91
CA LEU A 37 0.89 -3.41 13.59
C LEU A 37 2.39 -3.72 13.57
N LYS A 38 3.13 -3.30 14.61
CA LYS A 38 4.55 -3.65 14.77
C LYS A 38 4.76 -5.16 14.89
N ARG A 39 3.89 -5.85 15.64
CA ARG A 39 3.95 -7.33 15.77
C ARG A 39 3.70 -8.06 14.45
N LEU A 40 3.01 -7.41 13.52
CA LEU A 40 2.74 -7.89 12.16
C LEU A 40 3.78 -7.41 11.13
N GLY A 41 4.87 -6.79 11.57
CA GLY A 41 5.96 -6.32 10.69
C GLY A 41 5.71 -4.98 10.00
N VAL A 42 4.65 -4.26 10.36
CA VAL A 42 4.44 -2.87 9.93
C VAL A 42 5.18 -1.95 10.89
N GLU A 43 6.37 -1.52 10.46
CA GLU A 43 7.26 -0.60 11.18
C GLU A 43 6.92 0.86 10.82
N SER A 44 7.59 1.81 11.49
CA SER A 44 7.33 3.24 11.33
C SER A 44 7.58 3.80 9.92
N GLN A 45 8.29 3.07 9.06
CA GLN A 45 8.58 3.47 7.68
C GLN A 45 8.45 2.28 6.71
N THR A 46 7.44 1.43 6.89
CA THR A 46 7.21 0.31 5.97
C THR A 46 6.87 0.83 4.56
N PRO A 47 7.58 0.37 3.51
CA PRO A 47 7.30 0.72 2.13
C PRO A 47 5.89 0.30 1.70
N LEU A 48 5.35 1.04 0.74
CA LEU A 48 4.03 0.76 0.18
C LEU A 48 4.12 0.44 -1.31
N THR A 49 3.41 -0.62 -1.71
CA THR A 49 3.07 -0.84 -3.11
C THR A 49 1.72 -0.20 -3.39
N ALA A 50 1.64 0.60 -4.46
CA ALA A 50 0.39 1.19 -4.91
C ALA A 50 -0.14 0.41 -6.12
N LEU A 51 -1.43 0.05 -6.08
CA LEU A 51 -2.16 -0.53 -7.20
C LEU A 51 -3.29 0.39 -7.61
N LEU A 52 -3.47 0.61 -8.90
CA LEU A 52 -4.47 1.50 -9.49
C LEU A 52 -5.38 0.72 -10.43
N CYS A 53 -6.69 0.91 -10.29
CA CYS A 53 -7.67 0.40 -11.24
C CYS A 53 -7.60 1.22 -12.54
N PRO A 54 -7.35 0.61 -13.70
CA PRO A 54 -7.21 1.33 -14.96
C PRO A 54 -8.55 1.91 -15.47
N GLU A 55 -9.69 1.43 -14.97
CA GLU A 55 -11.01 1.86 -15.42
C GLU A 55 -11.59 3.01 -14.57
N CYS A 56 -11.58 2.87 -13.24
CA CYS A 56 -12.22 3.83 -12.34
C CYS A 56 -11.23 4.70 -11.54
N GLY A 57 -9.93 4.39 -11.58
CA GLY A 57 -8.89 5.15 -10.87
C GLY A 57 -8.79 4.86 -9.36
N LEU A 58 -9.55 3.90 -8.82
CA LEU A 58 -9.39 3.47 -7.42
C LEU A 58 -7.93 3.07 -7.17
N THR A 59 -7.30 3.70 -6.18
CA THR A 59 -5.92 3.41 -5.78
C THR A 59 -5.89 2.76 -4.41
N ARG A 60 -5.16 1.66 -4.27
CA ARG A 60 -4.96 0.93 -3.00
C ARG A 60 -3.48 0.86 -2.67
N PHE A 61 -3.14 1.04 -1.40
CA PHE A 61 -1.79 0.89 -0.87
C PHE A 61 -1.68 -0.37 -0.02
N TYR A 62 -0.63 -1.16 -0.25
CA TYR A 62 -0.32 -2.38 0.49
C TYR A 62 1.04 -2.24 1.15
N ALA A 63 1.09 -2.41 2.48
CA ALA A 63 2.34 -2.44 3.22
C ALA A 63 3.10 -3.72 2.88
N ASP A 64 4.38 -3.57 2.54
CA ASP A 64 5.27 -4.72 2.29
C ASP A 64 5.72 -5.30 3.63
N ILE A 65 4.95 -6.26 4.15
CA ILE A 65 5.23 -6.97 5.40
C ILE A 65 5.88 -8.32 5.11
N PRO A 66 6.93 -8.71 5.87
CA PRO A 66 7.50 -10.05 5.74
C PRO A 66 6.49 -11.13 6.14
N GLU A 67 6.48 -12.26 5.41
CA GLU A 67 5.66 -13.44 5.70
C GLU A 67 6.02 -14.13 7.03
#